data_AF-A0A8T4YH99-F1
#
_entry.id   AF-A0A8T4YH99-F1
#
_cell.length_a   1.000
_cell.length_b   1.000
_cell.length_c   1.000
_cell.angle_alpha   90.00
_cell.angle_beta   90.00
_cell.angle_gamma   90.00
#
_symmetry.space_group_name_H-M   'P 1'
#
loop_
_entity.id
_entity.type
_entity.pdbx_description
1 polymer ?
#
loop_
_entity_poly.entity_id
_entity_poly.type
_entity_poly.pdbx_seq_one_letter_code
_entity_poly.pdbx_strand_id
1 'polypeptide(L)'
;MLWFAALAESRSSHPIGTAVLNEAKEQGLSLNEQVDVVEVAGKGVKATLQGGRTILAGRPLFLEENGIDVDTLREGHAQTGGTIVSVAVDGKLAGLIVVADEPRPEAKEAIEILKALDVQVEMLTGRQRSCS
;
A
#
# COMPACT_ATOMS: atom_id res chain seq x y z
N MET A 1 2.61 8.40 -3.92
CA MET A 1 2.55 7.34 -2.89
C MET A 1 3.25 6.06 -3.34
N LEU A 2 3.02 5.59 -4.57
CA LEU A 2 3.61 4.37 -5.13
C LEU A 2 5.13 4.18 -4.89
N TRP A 3 5.95 5.24 -5.04
CA TRP A 3 7.40 5.16 -4.80
C TRP A 3 7.76 4.69 -3.38
N PHE A 4 7.05 5.17 -2.36
CA PHE A 4 7.28 4.79 -0.96
C PHE A 4 6.87 3.33 -0.70
N ALA A 5 5.74 2.91 -1.25
CA ALA A 5 5.28 1.54 -1.16
C ALA A 5 6.24 0.59 -1.88
N ALA A 6 6.73 0.98 -3.07
CA ALA A 6 7.70 0.21 -3.82
C ALA A 6 9.04 0.08 -3.08
N LEU A 7 9.50 1.14 -2.40
CA LEU A 7 10.68 1.05 -1.54
C LEU A 7 10.46 0.11 -0.35
N ALA A 8 9.32 0.21 0.33
CA ALA A 8 8.99 -0.66 1.46
C ALA A 8 8.87 -2.13 1.02
N GLU A 9 8.28 -2.38 -0.14
CA GLU A 9 8.08 -3.72 -0.69
C GLU A 9 9.33 -4.26 -1.42
N SER A 10 10.30 -3.42 -1.82
CA SER A 10 11.52 -3.83 -2.53
C SER A 10 12.37 -4.87 -1.80
N ARG A 11 12.22 -4.91 -0.47
CA ARG A 11 12.92 -5.83 0.44
C ARG A 11 11.96 -6.85 1.06
N SER A 12 10.67 -6.77 0.77
CA SER A 12 9.65 -7.71 1.26
C SER A 12 9.34 -8.75 0.19
N SER A 13 9.02 -9.98 0.61
CA SER A 13 8.77 -11.10 -0.31
C SER A 13 7.28 -11.28 -0.64
N HIS A 14 6.44 -10.29 -0.34
CA HIS A 14 4.99 -10.42 -0.50
C HIS A 14 4.58 -10.42 -1.98
N PRO A 15 3.57 -11.23 -2.36
CA PRO A 15 2.99 -11.21 -3.71
C PRO A 15 2.48 -9.82 -4.13
N ILE A 16 2.04 -9.02 -3.15
CA ILE A 16 1.59 -7.64 -3.33
C ILE A 16 2.76 -6.73 -3.70
N GLY A 17 3.92 -6.95 -3.07
CA GLY A 17 5.13 -6.21 -3.36
C GLY A 17 5.54 -6.30 -4.82
N THR A 18 5.40 -7.47 -5.44
CA THR A 18 5.63 -7.65 -6.88
C THR A 18 4.73 -6.76 -7.74
N ALA A 19 3.45 -6.62 -7.39
CA ALA A 19 2.54 -5.75 -8.13
C ALA A 19 2.93 -4.27 -7.99
N VAL A 20 3.26 -3.84 -6.77
CA VAL A 20 3.70 -2.46 -6.48
C VAL A 20 5.02 -2.14 -7.19
N LEU A 21 5.98 -3.06 -7.18
CA LEU A 21 7.28 -2.91 -7.83
C LEU A 21 7.17 -2.87 -9.35
N ASN A 22 6.30 -3.69 -9.94
CA ASN A 22 6.03 -3.67 -11.38
C ASN A 22 5.43 -2.33 -11.79
N GLU A 23 4.38 -1.87 -11.10
CA GLU A 23 3.76 -0.56 -11.39
C GLU A 23 4.78 0.58 -11.23
N ALA A 24 5.60 0.55 -10.17
CA ALA A 24 6.64 1.57 -9.99
C ALA A 24 7.66 1.56 -11.13
N LYS A 25 8.03 0.38 -11.62
CA LYS A 25 8.94 0.23 -12.75
C LYS A 25 8.30 0.69 -14.07
N GLU A 26 7.02 0.42 -14.29
CA GLU A 26 6.26 0.90 -15.44
C GLU A 26 6.16 2.44 -15.46
N GLN A 27 6.04 3.05 -14.28
CA GLN A 27 6.07 4.51 -14.13
C GLN A 27 7.49 5.11 -14.14
N GLY A 28 8.54 4.31 -14.35
CA GLY A 28 9.93 4.79 -14.43
C GLY A 28 10.49 5.31 -13.11
N LEU A 29 9.92 4.91 -11.98
CA LEU A 29 10.34 5.34 -10.66
C LEU A 29 11.68 4.70 -10.27
N SER A 30 12.65 5.51 -9.88
CA SER A 30 13.97 5.03 -9.44
C SER A 30 13.97 4.72 -7.94
N LEU A 31 14.24 3.47 -7.56
CA LEU A 31 14.31 2.99 -6.17
C LEU A 31 15.76 2.99 -5.65
N ASN A 32 16.48 4.06 -5.90
CA ASN A 32 17.91 4.23 -5.62
C ASN A 32 18.21 4.78 -4.22
N GLU A 33 17.18 5.02 -3.40
CA GLU A 33 17.34 5.49 -2.04
C GLU A 33 17.66 4.33 -1.09
N GLN A 34 18.65 4.49 -0.22
CA GLN A 34 18.93 3.51 0.82
C GLN A 34 17.83 3.57 1.87
N VAL A 35 17.11 2.46 2.00
CA VAL A 35 16.01 2.29 2.93
C VAL A 35 16.25 1.06 3.80
N ASP A 36 16.06 1.22 5.10
CA ASP A 36 16.08 0.12 6.05
C ASP A 36 14.66 -0.43 6.19
N VAL A 37 14.47 -1.67 5.75
CA VAL A 37 13.14 -2.30 5.69
C VAL A 37 13.07 -3.44 6.69
N VAL A 38 12.07 -3.37 7.55
CA VAL A 38 11.75 -4.37 8.57
C VAL A 38 10.38 -4.94 8.26
N GLU A 39 10.35 -6.20 7.86
CA GLU A 39 9.11 -6.93 7.66
C GLU A 39 8.56 -7.45 9.00
N VAL A 40 7.28 -7.21 9.24
CA VAL A 40 6.55 -7.72 10.39
C VAL A 40 5.59 -8.80 9.88
N ALA A 41 6.00 -10.05 10.05
CA ALA A 41 5.31 -11.22 9.52
C ALA A 41 3.80 -11.20 9.83
N GLY A 42 2.98 -11.26 8.77
CA GLY A 42 1.52 -11.28 8.87
C GLY A 42 0.85 -9.93 9.20
N LYS A 43 1.63 -8.85 9.37
CA LYS A 43 1.11 -7.51 9.69
C LYS A 43 1.42 -6.50 8.59
N GLY A 44 2.67 -6.41 8.15
CA GLY A 44 3.10 -5.41 7.18
C GLY A 44 4.61 -5.22 7.16
N VAL A 45 5.04 -4.09 6.60
CA VAL A 45 6.42 -3.72 6.38
C VAL A 45 6.65 -2.30 6.89
N LYS A 46 7.74 -2.08 7.60
CA LYS A 46 8.21 -0.77 8.02
C LYS A 46 9.48 -0.44 7.26
N ALA A 47 9.51 0.72 6.61
CA ALA A 47 10.65 1.20 5.87
C ALA A 47 11.15 2.54 6.45
N THR A 48 12.45 2.68 6.66
CA THR A 48 13.07 3.90 7.19
C THR A 48 14.04 4.45 6.17
N LEU A 49 13.77 5.64 5.66
CA LEU A 49 14.63 6.33 4.69
C LEU A 49 15.82 6.97 5.40
N GLN A 50 16.93 7.15 4.68
CA GLN A 50 18.15 7.75 5.24
C GLN A 50 17.94 9.16 5.82
N GLY A 51 16.91 9.89 5.35
CA GLY A 51 16.51 11.20 5.88
C GLY A 51 15.67 11.18 7.17
N GLY A 52 15.54 10.02 7.83
CA GLY A 52 14.75 9.85 9.06
C GLY A 52 13.25 9.67 8.83
N ARG A 53 12.79 9.70 7.58
CA ARG A 53 11.38 9.48 7.23
C ARG A 53 11.00 8.02 7.39
N THR A 54 9.91 7.77 8.11
CA THR A 54 9.42 6.41 8.36
C THR A 54 8.16 6.14 7.55
N ILE A 55 8.14 5.02 6.85
CA ILE A 55 7.05 4.53 6.03
C ILE A 55 6.53 3.25 6.67
N LEU A 56 5.23 3.12 6.81
CA LEU A 56 4.56 1.90 7.25
C LEU A 56 3.61 1.47 6.14
N ALA A 57 3.77 0.27 5.61
CA ALA A 57 2.89 -0.31 4.60
C ALA A 57 2.37 -1.64 5.13
N GLY A 58 1.05 -1.81 5.26
CA GLY A 58 0.54 -3.06 5.82
C GLY A 58 -0.96 -3.07 6.02
N ARG A 59 -1.41 -4.03 6.82
CA ARG A 59 -2.82 -4.10 7.22
C ARG A 59 -3.19 -2.89 8.08
N PRO A 60 -4.48 -2.49 8.11
CA PRO A 60 -4.93 -1.34 8.91
C PRO A 60 -4.55 -1.50 10.38
N LEU A 61 -4.72 -2.71 10.92
CA LEU A 61 -4.35 -3.06 12.28
C LEU A 61 -2.87 -2.78 12.58
N PHE A 62 -1.96 -2.98 11.62
CA PHE A 62 -0.55 -2.67 11.80
C PHE A 62 -0.31 -1.17 11.96
N LEU A 63 -1.05 -0.35 11.21
CA LEU A 63 -0.98 1.11 11.32
C LEU A 63 -1.59 1.59 12.65
N GLU A 64 -2.71 1.00 13.09
CA GLU A 64 -3.31 1.29 14.41
C GLU A 64 -2.35 0.97 15.56
N GLU A 65 -1.67 -0.17 15.50
CA GLU A 65 -0.64 -0.56 16.49
C GLU A 65 0.55 0.42 16.52
N ASN A 66 0.78 1.17 15.43
CA ASN A 66 1.79 2.22 15.35
C ASN A 66 1.22 3.63 15.63
N GLY A 67 -0.02 3.72 16.13
CA GLY A 67 -0.66 4.98 16.54
C GLY A 67 -1.24 5.80 15.38
N ILE A 68 -1.49 5.18 14.23
CA ILE A 68 -2.06 5.85 13.06
C ILE A 68 -3.55 5.57 13.00
N ASP A 69 -4.33 6.66 12.90
CA ASP A 69 -5.77 6.57 12.73
C ASP A 69 -6.11 6.06 11.33
N VAL A 70 -6.76 4.90 11.27
CA VAL A 70 -7.28 4.27 10.05
C VAL A 70 -8.78 3.98 10.18
N ASP A 71 -9.45 4.56 11.18
CA ASP A 71 -10.86 4.28 11.45
C ASP A 71 -11.72 4.73 10.26
N THR A 72 -11.35 5.86 9.66
CA THR A 72 -11.94 6.42 8.43
C THR A 72 -11.80 5.50 7.22
N LEU A 73 -10.84 4.57 7.23
CA LEU A 73 -10.65 3.61 6.16
C LEU A 73 -11.50 2.35 6.32
N ARG A 74 -12.00 2.05 7.52
CA ARG A 74 -12.72 0.79 7.80
C ARG A 74 -13.96 0.60 6.94
N GLU A 75 -14.70 1.67 6.67
CA GLU A 75 -15.91 1.63 5.83
C GLU A 75 -15.58 1.34 4.37
N GLY A 76 -14.56 2.03 3.82
CA GLY A 76 -14.08 1.75 2.46
C GLY A 76 -13.47 0.35 2.34
N HIS A 77 -12.81 -0.15 3.39
CA HIS A 77 -12.17 -1.45 3.38
C HIS A 77 -13.15 -2.60 3.19
N ALA A 78 -14.27 -2.58 3.92
CA ALA A 78 -15.29 -3.62 3.82
C ALA A 78 -15.89 -3.75 2.41
N GLN A 79 -15.90 -2.66 1.63
CA GLN A 79 -16.60 -2.60 0.34
C GLN A 79 -15.72 -2.87 -0.88
N THR A 80 -14.38 -2.79 -0.76
CA THR A 80 -13.49 -3.04 -1.92
C THR A 80 -13.41 -4.51 -2.34
N GLY A 81 -13.68 -5.46 -1.44
CA GLY A 81 -13.60 -6.91 -1.72
C GLY A 81 -12.21 -7.42 -2.12
N GLY A 82 -11.15 -6.62 -1.93
CA GLY A 82 -9.77 -6.92 -2.27
C GLY A 82 -8.84 -6.92 -1.05
N THR A 83 -7.56 -7.19 -1.27
CA THR A 83 -6.54 -7.04 -0.22
C THR A 83 -6.08 -5.60 -0.17
N ILE A 84 -6.23 -4.95 0.97
CA ILE A 84 -5.89 -3.53 1.12
C ILE A 84 -4.63 -3.40 1.96
N VAL A 85 -3.70 -2.64 1.43
CA VAL A 85 -2.45 -2.28 2.07
C VAL A 85 -2.48 -0.79 2.35
N SER A 86 -2.68 -0.42 3.60
CA SER A 86 -2.61 0.97 4.03
C SER A 86 -1.15 1.41 4.10
N VAL A 87 -0.86 2.61 3.61
CA VAL A 87 0.47 3.20 3.57
C VAL A 87 0.44 4.50 4.38
N ALA A 88 1.35 4.60 5.33
CA ALA A 88 1.57 5.79 6.12
C ALA A 88 3.00 6.27 6.01
N VAL A 89 3.19 7.59 6.11
CA VAL A 89 4.49 8.27 6.06
C VAL A 89 4.56 9.23 7.24
N ASP A 90 5.64 9.16 8.02
CA ASP A 90 5.90 9.99 9.19
C ASP A 90 4.75 10.01 10.21
N GLY A 91 4.15 8.84 10.45
CA GLY A 91 3.04 8.68 11.40
C GLY A 91 1.70 9.20 10.89
N LYS A 92 1.61 9.63 9.63
CA LYS A 92 0.36 10.07 9.00
C LYS A 92 -0.04 9.10 7.90
N LEU A 93 -1.32 8.79 7.83
CA LEU A 93 -1.87 8.02 6.73
C LEU A 93 -1.65 8.79 5.42
N ALA A 94 -0.89 8.21 4.50
CA ALA A 94 -0.59 8.80 3.20
C ALA A 94 -1.54 8.29 2.13
N GLY A 95 -2.01 7.05 2.30
CA GLY A 95 -3.00 6.46 1.42
C GLY A 95 -3.11 4.95 1.57
N LEU A 96 -3.69 4.31 0.56
CA LEU A 96 -3.92 2.87 0.55
C LEU A 96 -3.83 2.31 -0.86
N ILE A 97 -3.36 1.08 -0.93
CA ILE A 97 -3.18 0.30 -2.14
C ILE A 97 -4.19 -0.84 -2.09
N VAL A 98 -5.12 -0.86 -3.03
CA VAL A 98 -6.12 -1.92 -3.15
C VAL A 98 -5.65 -2.91 -4.20
N VAL A 99 -5.37 -4.15 -3.79
CA VAL A 99 -5.04 -5.24 -4.70
C VAL A 99 -6.26 -6.13 -4.89
N ALA A 100 -6.82 -6.11 -6.10
CA ALA A 100 -8.00 -6.92 -6.46
C ALA A 100 -7.79 -7.59 -7.84
N ASP A 101 -8.26 -8.82 -8.01
CA ASP A 101 -8.19 -9.53 -9.30
C ASP A 101 -9.15 -8.96 -10.34
N GLU A 102 -10.33 -8.52 -9.89
CA GLU A 102 -11.34 -7.90 -10.73
C GLU A 102 -11.92 -6.66 -10.03
N PRO A 103 -11.95 -5.50 -10.70
CA PRO A 103 -12.62 -4.32 -10.15
C PRO A 103 -14.12 -4.59 -10.09
N ARG A 104 -14.65 -4.85 -8.90
CA ARG A 104 -16.10 -4.86 -8.67
C ARG A 104 -16.63 -3.43 -8.77
N PRO A 105 -17.88 -3.21 -9.23
CA PRO A 105 -18.48 -1.89 -9.23
C PRO A 105 -18.49 -1.26 -7.83
N GLU A 106 -18.72 -2.07 -6.80
CA GLU A 106 -18.67 -1.70 -5.37
C GLU A 106 -17.29 -1.17 -4.94
N ALA A 107 -16.21 -1.71 -5.53
CA ALA A 107 -14.85 -1.25 -5.23
C ALA A 107 -14.59 0.17 -5.76
N LYS A 108 -15.28 0.57 -6.83
CA LYS A 108 -15.15 1.93 -7.37
C LYS A 108 -15.75 2.96 -6.41
N GLU A 109 -16.94 2.68 -5.87
CA GLU A 109 -17.58 3.54 -4.86
C GLU A 109 -16.73 3.62 -3.58
N ALA A 110 -16.20 2.49 -3.11
CA ALA A 110 -15.30 2.46 -1.97
C ALA A 110 -14.03 3.32 -2.21
N ILE A 111 -13.42 3.22 -3.39
CA ILE A 111 -12.26 4.04 -3.76
C ILE A 111 -12.62 5.53 -3.79
N GLU A 112 -13.81 5.90 -4.29
CA GLU A 112 -14.22 7.31 -4.33
C GLU A 112 -14.45 7.88 -2.93
N ILE A 113 -15.08 7.10 -2.03
CA ILE A 113 -15.23 7.47 -0.61
C ILE A 113 -13.86 7.66 0.04
N LEU A 114 -12.93 6.75 -0.22
CA LEU A 114 -11.57 6.84 0.30
C LEU A 114 -10.85 8.06 -0.27
N LYS A 115 -10.90 8.32 -1.58
CA LYS A 115 -10.31 9.53 -2.18
C LYS A 115 -10.90 10.83 -1.62
N ALA A 116 -12.18 10.83 -1.24
CA ALA A 116 -12.83 11.98 -0.61
C ALA A 116 -12.29 12.27 0.81
N LEU A 117 -11.61 11.32 1.45
CA LEU A 117 -10.99 11.46 2.77
C LEU A 117 -9.54 12.01 2.71
N ASP A 118 -9.16 12.65 1.60
CA ASP A 118 -7.81 13.20 1.35
C ASP A 118 -6.70 12.13 1.32
N VAL A 119 -7.06 10.85 1.17
CA VAL A 119 -6.09 9.75 1.07
C VAL A 119 -5.83 9.37 -0.38
N GLN A 120 -4.55 9.13 -0.72
CA GLN A 120 -4.22 8.61 -2.06
C GLN A 120 -4.65 7.14 -2.16
N VAL A 121 -5.46 6.81 -3.17
CA VAL A 121 -5.89 5.43 -3.41
C VAL A 121 -5.38 4.97 -4.76
N GLU A 122 -4.54 3.94 -4.74
CA GLU A 122 -4.06 3.28 -5.95
C GLU A 122 -4.61 1.84 -6.01
N MET A 123 -5.25 1.50 -7.12
CA MET A 123 -5.77 0.16 -7.35
C MET A 123 -4.80 -0.59 -8.24
N LEU A 124 -4.27 -1.70 -7.72
CA LEU A 124 -3.42 -2.62 -8.47
C LEU A 124 -4.21 -3.87 -8.79
N THR A 125 -4.28 -4.23 -10.07
CA THR A 125 -4.91 -5.48 -10.47
C THR A 125 -3.94 -6.65 -10.32
N GLY A 126 -4.29 -7.62 -9.49
CA GLY A 126 -3.48 -8.79 -9.15
C GLY A 126 -3.29 -9.82 -10.27
N ARG A 127 -3.65 -9.50 -11.52
CA ARG A 127 -3.40 -10.39 -12.66
C ARG A 127 -1.90 -10.60 -12.83
N GLN A 128 -1.38 -11.69 -12.27
CA GLN A 128 -0.27 -12.41 -12.88
C GLN A 128 -0.74 -12.80 -14.28
N ARG A 129 -0.38 -12.02 -15.30
CA ARG A 129 -0.27 -12.61 -16.63
C ARG A 129 0.95 -13.52 -16.61
N SER A 130 0.78 -14.70 -16.04
CA SER A 130 1.47 -15.88 -16.52
C SER A 130 0.98 -16.07 -17.95
N CYS A 131 1.66 -15.46 -18.91
CA CYS A 131 1.49 -15.78 -20.31
C CYS A 131 2.84 -16.34 -20.79
N SER A 132 2.82 -17.66 -20.91
CA SER A 132 3.73 -18.59 -21.61
C SER A 132 4.65 -17.99 -22.66
#